data_AF-A0A9P6MR44-F1
#
_entry.id   AF-A0A9P6MR44-F1
#
_cell.length_a   1.000
_cell.length_b   1.000
_cell.length_c   1.000
_cell.angle_alpha   90.00
_cell.angle_beta   90.00
_cell.angle_gamma   90.00
#
_symmetry.space_group_name_H-M   'P 1'
#
loop_
_entity.id
_entity.type
_entity.pdbx_description
1 polymer ?
#
loop_
_entity_poly.entity_id
_entity_poly.type
_entity_poly.pdbx_seq_one_letter_code
_entity_poly.pdbx_strand_id
1 'polypeptide(L)'
;MKKFLVVMMYRAEHRRSQYFNQRFDPFTETSVKKHMDYNKFSNIQMVWFENLKWIIEASTEDIKEEYKKAIVARVKSGRPTALLSPYQGPIHAAELEDFGCLMTQTIICIWQAEAGSEFILHEGCFGAWEGDIGIMFHNFFIVSPRFAIVLVNRLYLAERDKKKPRWTSLFGDELHVFPETEYKKGPPPRDFDLADLATHFSPDDVFKYKRIVISKEDVYKVNAISLDSRRQFLTYKSNVSMYKSLRYYDKVKKEKFHEWHDYPILRRKLFSELNRTHPVDQ
;
A
#
# COMPACT_ATOMS: atom_id res chain seq x y z
N MET A 1 10.96 -9.07 4.04
CA MET A 1 9.47 -9.04 3.88
C MET A 1 8.97 -7.80 3.14
N LYS A 2 9.20 -6.56 3.61
CA LYS A 2 8.69 -5.35 2.92
C LYS A 2 9.05 -5.28 1.44
N LYS A 3 10.32 -5.52 1.10
CA LYS A 3 10.80 -5.54 -0.29
C LYS A 3 9.95 -6.45 -1.18
N PHE A 4 9.64 -7.65 -0.71
CA PHE A 4 8.73 -8.58 -1.41
C PHE A 4 7.34 -7.99 -1.61
N LEU A 5 6.73 -7.42 -0.56
CA LEU A 5 5.40 -6.81 -0.65
C LEU A 5 5.36 -5.67 -1.67
N VAL A 6 6.34 -4.77 -1.63
CA VAL A 6 6.39 -3.62 -2.55
C VAL A 6 6.71 -4.06 -3.98
N VAL A 7 7.55 -5.08 -4.19
CA VAL A 7 7.75 -5.69 -5.51
C VAL A 7 6.45 -6.27 -6.05
N MET A 8 5.66 -6.98 -5.24
CA MET A 8 4.37 -7.51 -5.67
C MET A 8 3.39 -6.40 -6.04
N MET A 9 3.39 -5.29 -5.30
CA MET A 9 2.62 -4.09 -5.65
C MET A 9 3.07 -3.48 -6.98
N TYR A 10 4.38 -3.36 -7.20
CA TYR A 10 4.93 -2.79 -8.44
C TYR A 10 4.61 -3.63 -9.68
N ARG A 11 4.54 -4.96 -9.51
CA ARG A 11 4.15 -5.92 -10.55
C ARG A 11 2.67 -5.92 -10.88
N ALA A 12 1.85 -5.19 -10.13
CA ALA A 12 0.41 -5.15 -10.35
C ALA A 12 0.09 -4.72 -11.79
N GLU A 13 -0.96 -5.33 -12.36
CA GLU A 13 -1.27 -5.18 -13.78
C GLU A 13 -1.51 -3.72 -14.18
N HIS A 14 -2.18 -2.94 -13.33
CA HIS A 14 -2.43 -1.53 -13.60
C HIS A 14 -1.11 -0.76 -13.82
N ARG A 15 -0.11 -0.91 -12.94
CA ARG A 15 1.18 -0.22 -13.03
C ARG A 15 1.96 -0.69 -14.25
N ARG A 16 2.02 -1.99 -14.49
CA ARG A 16 2.60 -2.55 -15.74
C ARG A 16 1.92 -1.97 -16.98
N SER A 17 0.59 -1.90 -16.98
CA SER A 17 -0.19 -1.43 -18.14
C SER A 17 0.06 0.05 -18.46
N GLN A 18 0.41 0.88 -17.47
CA GLN A 18 0.79 2.28 -17.71
C GLN A 18 2.01 2.37 -18.62
N TYR A 19 3.05 1.56 -18.36
CA TYR A 19 4.26 1.53 -19.18
C TYR A 19 4.05 0.86 -20.54
N PHE A 20 3.36 -0.28 -20.57
CA PHE A 20 3.16 -1.04 -21.82
C PHE A 20 2.20 -0.35 -22.79
N ASN A 21 1.17 0.32 -22.27
CA ASN A 21 0.18 1.03 -23.08
C ASN A 21 0.40 2.55 -23.11
N GLN A 22 1.49 3.04 -22.51
CA GLN A 22 1.85 4.46 -22.40
C GLN A 22 0.70 5.34 -21.86
N ARG A 23 -0.01 4.83 -20.86
CA ARG A 23 -1.14 5.53 -20.21
C ARG A 23 -0.63 6.36 -19.03
N PHE A 24 0.09 7.42 -19.34
CA PHE A 24 0.57 8.40 -18.37
C PHE A 24 -0.19 9.72 -18.53
N ASP A 25 -0.35 10.46 -17.43
CA ASP A 25 -0.63 11.88 -17.55
C ASP A 25 0.59 12.62 -18.14
N PRO A 26 0.42 13.82 -18.72
CA PRO A 26 1.50 14.53 -19.41
C PRO A 26 2.73 14.82 -18.54
N PHE A 27 2.55 15.05 -17.23
CA PHE A 27 3.66 15.31 -16.31
C PHE A 27 4.47 14.04 -16.05
N THR A 28 3.78 12.92 -15.80
CA THR A 28 4.43 11.63 -15.61
C THR A 28 5.14 11.16 -16.87
N GLU A 29 4.52 11.30 -18.05
CA GLU A 29 5.14 10.92 -19.32
C GLU A 29 6.44 11.70 -19.57
N THR A 30 6.41 13.02 -19.35
CA THR A 30 7.59 13.88 -19.49
C THR A 30 8.70 13.47 -18.51
N SER A 31 8.34 13.14 -17.28
CA SER A 31 9.29 12.69 -16.26
C SER A 31 9.96 11.36 -16.64
N VAL A 32 9.17 10.40 -17.13
CA VAL A 32 9.66 9.10 -17.60
C VAL A 32 10.59 9.28 -18.81
N LYS A 33 10.23 10.12 -19.79
CA LYS A 33 11.08 10.41 -20.96
C LYS A 33 12.43 11.02 -20.57
N LYS A 34 12.45 11.97 -19.62
CA LYS A 34 13.72 12.51 -19.09
C LYS A 34 14.60 11.43 -18.47
N HIS A 35 14.00 10.49 -17.75
CA HIS A 35 14.73 9.38 -17.16
C HIS A 35 15.23 8.39 -18.22
N MET A 36 14.46 8.17 -19.30
CA MET A 36 14.90 7.40 -20.46
C MET A 36 16.11 8.05 -21.15
N ASP A 37 16.06 9.35 -21.41
CA ASP A 37 17.12 10.08 -22.09
C ASP A 37 18.43 10.01 -21.29
N TYR A 38 18.34 10.19 -19.97
CA TYR A 38 19.49 10.09 -19.07
C TYR A 38 20.13 8.69 -19.07
N ASN A 39 19.30 7.63 -18.96
CA ASN A 39 19.77 6.25 -18.91
C ASN A 39 19.93 5.58 -20.28
N LYS A 40 19.69 6.33 -21.37
CA LYS A 40 19.78 5.85 -22.76
C LYS A 40 18.87 4.65 -23.05
N PHE A 41 17.68 4.64 -22.48
CA PHE A 41 16.68 3.60 -22.75
C PHE A 41 15.98 3.83 -24.09
N SER A 42 15.89 2.77 -24.89
CA SER A 42 15.34 2.84 -26.26
C SER A 42 13.82 3.00 -26.31
N ASN A 43 13.11 2.62 -25.25
CA ASN A 43 11.65 2.73 -25.14
C ASN A 43 11.18 2.77 -23.68
N ILE A 44 9.91 3.14 -23.46
CA ILE A 44 9.30 3.28 -22.13
C ILE A 44 9.21 1.93 -21.40
N GLN A 45 9.01 0.82 -22.11
CA GLN A 45 8.90 -0.50 -21.48
C GLN A 45 10.21 -0.93 -20.81
N MET A 46 11.36 -0.51 -21.36
CA MET A 46 12.67 -0.69 -20.74
C MET A 46 12.77 0.03 -19.39
N VAL A 47 12.15 1.20 -19.22
CA VAL A 47 12.11 1.90 -17.92
C VAL A 47 11.46 1.03 -16.86
N TRP A 48 10.30 0.44 -17.18
CA TRP A 48 9.59 -0.43 -16.23
C TRP A 48 10.44 -1.64 -15.84
N PHE A 49 11.06 -2.29 -16.84
CA PHE A 49 11.88 -3.47 -16.63
C PHE A 49 13.14 -3.16 -15.80
N GLU A 50 13.88 -2.11 -16.15
CA GLU A 50 15.10 -1.74 -15.44
C GLU A 50 14.81 -1.21 -14.03
N ASN A 51 13.73 -0.45 -13.84
CA ASN A 51 13.27 -0.08 -12.48
C ASN A 51 12.98 -1.32 -11.64
N LEU A 52 12.24 -2.30 -12.18
CA LEU A 52 11.91 -3.54 -11.46
C LEU A 52 13.17 -4.35 -11.17
N LYS A 53 14.08 -4.48 -12.13
CA LYS A 53 15.36 -5.16 -11.97
C LYS A 53 16.18 -4.52 -10.85
N TRP A 54 16.34 -3.19 -10.90
CA TRP A 54 17.05 -2.46 -9.86
C TRP A 54 16.40 -2.65 -8.48
N ILE A 55 15.07 -2.54 -8.37
CA ILE A 55 14.36 -2.79 -7.11
C ILE A 55 14.66 -4.19 -6.57
N ILE A 56 14.70 -5.21 -7.43
CA ILE A 56 14.97 -6.60 -7.03
C ILE A 56 16.44 -6.77 -6.60
N GLU A 57 17.38 -6.18 -7.32
CA GLU A 57 18.82 -6.36 -7.12
C GLU A 57 19.40 -5.50 -5.98
N ALA A 58 18.91 -4.27 -5.79
CA ALA A 58 19.46 -3.30 -4.85
C ALA A 58 19.36 -3.76 -3.37
N SER A 59 20.42 -3.54 -2.59
CA SER A 59 20.39 -3.78 -1.14
C SER A 59 19.48 -2.76 -0.43
N THR A 60 19.12 -3.02 0.84
CA THR A 60 18.31 -2.05 1.61
C THR A 60 19.06 -0.74 1.81
N GLU A 61 20.38 -0.82 1.86
CA GLU A 61 21.32 0.28 2.02
C GLU A 61 21.35 1.14 0.76
N ASP A 62 21.51 0.52 -0.43
CA ASP A 62 21.46 1.21 -1.72
C ASP A 62 20.13 1.96 -1.89
N ILE A 63 19.03 1.32 -1.52
CA ILE A 63 17.68 1.90 -1.59
C ILE A 63 17.59 3.15 -0.71
N LYS A 64 18.09 3.08 0.53
CA LYS A 64 18.07 4.22 1.46
C LYS A 64 18.95 5.36 0.95
N GLU A 65 20.13 5.04 0.43
CA GLU A 65 21.07 6.03 -0.09
C GLU A 65 20.48 6.77 -1.31
N GLU A 66 19.99 6.03 -2.31
CA GLU A 66 19.37 6.62 -3.49
C GLU A 66 18.11 7.41 -3.13
N TYR A 67 17.27 6.90 -2.23
CA TYR A 67 16.11 7.63 -1.74
C TYR A 67 16.51 8.96 -1.09
N LYS A 68 17.56 8.98 -0.26
CA LYS A 68 18.11 10.21 0.32
C LYS A 68 18.59 11.19 -0.76
N LYS A 69 19.32 10.71 -1.77
CA LYS A 69 19.78 11.53 -2.91
C LYS A 69 18.59 12.16 -3.65
N ALA A 70 17.55 11.38 -3.93
CA ALA A 70 16.35 11.85 -4.62
C ALA A 70 15.60 12.94 -3.84
N ILE A 71 15.43 12.75 -2.52
CA ILE A 71 14.80 13.74 -1.64
C ILE A 71 15.63 15.03 -1.59
N VAL A 72 16.96 14.94 -1.43
CA VAL A 72 17.84 16.12 -1.39
C VAL A 72 17.79 16.88 -2.72
N ALA A 73 17.81 16.18 -3.86
CA ALA A 73 17.71 16.80 -5.17
C ALA A 73 16.36 17.53 -5.36
N ARG A 74 15.26 16.92 -4.91
CA ARG A 74 13.93 17.53 -4.96
C ARG A 74 13.82 18.76 -4.07
N VAL A 75 14.28 18.68 -2.82
CA VAL A 75 14.24 19.80 -1.87
C VAL A 75 15.09 20.98 -2.36
N LYS A 76 16.33 20.73 -2.80
CA LYS A 76 17.22 21.79 -3.30
C LYS A 76 16.70 22.50 -4.54
N SER A 77 15.93 21.80 -5.37
CA SER A 77 15.33 22.39 -6.58
C SER A 77 13.99 23.11 -6.32
N GLY A 78 13.48 23.07 -5.09
CA GLY A 78 12.19 23.67 -4.74
C GLY A 78 10.99 23.02 -5.44
N ARG A 79 11.15 21.79 -5.95
CA ARG A 79 10.11 21.09 -6.72
C ARG A 79 9.17 20.33 -5.77
N PRO A 80 7.84 20.46 -5.94
CA PRO A 80 6.89 19.90 -4.98
C PRO A 80 6.76 18.37 -5.08
N THR A 81 7.07 17.77 -6.23
CA THR A 81 6.82 16.34 -6.50
C THR A 81 8.05 15.64 -7.09
N ALA A 82 8.12 14.32 -6.88
CA ALA A 82 9.15 13.45 -7.47
C ALA A 82 9.21 13.54 -8.99
N LEU A 83 8.04 13.71 -9.64
CA LEU A 83 7.90 13.81 -11.10
C LEU A 83 8.69 15.00 -11.68
N LEU A 84 8.84 16.06 -10.89
CA LEU A 84 9.56 17.27 -11.27
C LEU A 84 10.99 17.30 -10.71
N SER A 85 11.42 16.24 -9.99
CA SER A 85 12.75 16.16 -9.39
C SER A 85 13.83 16.18 -10.46
N PRO A 86 14.96 16.89 -10.25
CA PRO A 86 16.13 16.81 -11.12
C PRO A 86 16.97 15.56 -10.85
N TYR A 87 16.52 14.66 -9.97
CA TYR A 87 17.22 13.43 -9.65
C TYR A 87 17.45 12.56 -10.89
N GLN A 88 18.70 12.17 -11.09
CA GLN A 88 19.18 11.36 -12.18
C GLN A 88 19.93 10.16 -11.61
N GLY A 89 19.22 9.04 -11.46
CA GLY A 89 19.77 7.82 -10.87
C GLY A 89 19.31 6.57 -11.61
N PRO A 90 19.62 5.38 -11.05
CA PRO A 90 19.39 4.09 -11.71
C PRO A 90 17.91 3.68 -11.78
N ILE A 91 17.04 4.40 -11.07
CA ILE A 91 15.59 4.19 -11.03
C ILE A 91 14.87 5.53 -11.21
N HIS A 92 13.68 5.51 -11.82
CA HIS A 92 12.86 6.72 -11.98
C HIS A 92 12.50 7.35 -10.61
N ALA A 93 12.56 8.68 -10.53
CA ALA A 93 12.44 9.42 -9.27
C ALA A 93 11.13 9.15 -8.52
N ALA A 94 9.99 9.08 -9.23
CA ALA A 94 8.71 8.81 -8.58
C ALA A 94 8.62 7.38 -8.04
N GLU A 95 9.13 6.41 -8.81
CA GLU A 95 9.18 5.02 -8.39
C GLU A 95 10.08 4.84 -7.17
N LEU A 96 11.23 5.52 -7.13
CA LEU A 96 12.11 5.52 -5.97
C LEU A 96 11.50 6.22 -4.75
N GLU A 97 10.76 7.31 -4.94
CA GLU A 97 10.13 8.01 -3.81
C GLU A 97 9.01 7.16 -3.19
N ASP A 98 8.16 6.54 -4.01
CA ASP A 98 7.13 5.60 -3.55
C ASP A 98 7.76 4.39 -2.83
N PHE A 99 8.71 3.74 -3.50
CA PHE A 99 9.36 2.53 -2.98
C PHE A 99 10.17 2.82 -1.72
N GLY A 100 10.96 3.89 -1.72
CA GLY A 100 11.75 4.35 -0.59
C GLY A 100 10.88 4.73 0.61
N CYS A 101 9.77 5.41 0.38
CA CYS A 101 8.77 5.72 1.41
C CYS A 101 8.21 4.43 2.04
N LEU A 102 7.75 3.48 1.21
CA LEU A 102 7.23 2.21 1.70
C LEU A 102 8.26 1.38 2.46
N MET A 103 9.52 1.42 2.06
CA MET A 103 10.59 0.69 2.73
C MET A 103 11.00 1.33 4.06
N THR A 104 11.14 2.65 4.10
CA THR A 104 11.78 3.38 5.21
C THR A 104 10.81 4.05 6.17
N GLN A 105 9.64 4.48 5.69
CA GLN A 105 8.67 5.28 6.44
C GLN A 105 7.46 4.48 6.91
N THR A 106 7.46 3.15 6.80
CA THR A 106 6.33 2.33 7.27
C THR A 106 6.69 1.41 8.44
N ILE A 107 5.69 0.94 9.17
CA ILE A 107 5.78 -0.25 10.02
C ILE A 107 4.89 -1.35 9.45
N ILE A 108 5.10 -2.59 9.87
CA ILE A 108 4.29 -3.73 9.45
C ILE A 108 3.38 -4.12 10.61
N CYS A 109 2.07 -4.18 10.34
CA CYS A 109 1.07 -4.75 11.22
C CYS A 109 0.46 -6.00 10.59
N ILE A 110 0.08 -6.98 11.42
CA ILE A 110 -0.61 -8.20 10.96
C ILE A 110 -2.04 -8.17 11.50
N TRP A 111 -2.99 -8.00 10.60
CA TRP A 111 -4.40 -7.96 10.93
C TRP A 111 -5.06 -9.29 10.63
N GLN A 112 -5.86 -9.77 11.58
CA GLN A 112 -6.65 -10.98 11.48
C GLN A 112 -8.12 -10.60 11.54
N ALA A 113 -8.91 -11.08 10.57
CA ALA A 113 -10.36 -10.89 10.61
C ALA A 113 -10.97 -11.58 11.84
N GLU A 114 -11.89 -10.90 12.52
CA GLU A 114 -12.73 -11.48 13.56
C GLU A 114 -13.54 -12.67 13.01
N ALA A 115 -13.85 -13.63 13.88
CA ALA A 115 -14.70 -14.77 13.54
C ALA A 115 -16.04 -14.32 12.92
N GLY A 116 -16.42 -14.94 11.81
CA GLY A 116 -17.63 -14.59 11.06
C GLY A 116 -17.48 -13.36 10.15
N SER A 117 -16.26 -12.86 9.95
CA SER A 117 -15.91 -11.92 8.88
C SER A 117 -14.73 -12.41 8.07
N GLU A 118 -14.53 -11.81 6.91
CA GLU A 118 -13.42 -12.15 6.02
C GLU A 118 -13.04 -10.98 5.12
N PHE A 119 -11.77 -10.93 4.76
CA PHE A 119 -11.26 -10.03 3.72
C PHE A 119 -11.61 -10.57 2.33
N ILE A 120 -11.95 -9.65 1.42
CA ILE A 120 -12.17 -9.96 0.00
C ILE A 120 -10.81 -10.05 -0.69
N LEU A 121 -10.61 -11.10 -1.49
CA LEU A 121 -9.48 -11.25 -2.38
C LEU A 121 -9.82 -10.68 -3.76
N HIS A 122 -8.85 -10.04 -4.41
CA HIS A 122 -8.98 -9.42 -5.73
C HIS A 122 -7.59 -9.25 -6.38
N GLU A 123 -7.54 -8.90 -7.66
CA GLU A 123 -6.27 -8.73 -8.40
C GLU A 123 -5.39 -7.58 -7.89
N GLY A 124 -5.92 -6.72 -7.03
CA GLY A 124 -5.23 -5.62 -6.38
C GLY A 124 -4.87 -5.86 -4.91
N CYS A 125 -4.92 -7.11 -4.43
CA CYS A 125 -4.64 -7.43 -3.03
C CYS A 125 -3.24 -7.05 -2.55
N PHE A 126 -2.30 -6.75 -3.45
CA PHE A 126 -0.95 -6.32 -3.11
C PHE A 126 -0.82 -4.81 -3.32
N GLY A 127 -1.35 -4.02 -2.37
CA GLY A 127 -1.23 -2.56 -2.40
C GLY A 127 -2.54 -1.81 -2.69
N ALA A 128 -3.68 -2.33 -2.22
CA ALA A 128 -4.80 -1.44 -1.94
C ALA A 128 -4.37 -0.48 -0.82
N TRP A 129 -4.78 0.79 -0.87
CA TRP A 129 -4.24 1.78 0.06
C TRP A 129 -5.33 2.71 0.58
N GLU A 130 -5.06 3.29 1.74
CA GLU A 130 -5.84 4.37 2.32
C GLU A 130 -4.97 5.61 2.43
N GLY A 131 -5.53 6.76 2.05
CA GLY A 131 -4.90 8.04 2.22
C GLY A 131 -5.62 9.13 1.45
N ASP A 132 -4.95 10.27 1.32
CA ASP A 132 -5.41 11.44 0.59
C ASP A 132 -4.21 12.00 -0.21
N ILE A 133 -4.45 12.86 -1.20
CA ILE A 133 -3.49 13.40 -2.17
C ILE A 133 -2.09 13.61 -1.55
N GLY A 134 -1.17 12.70 -1.89
CA GLY A 134 0.24 12.75 -1.48
C GLY A 134 0.60 12.12 -0.13
N ILE A 135 -0.37 11.62 0.65
CA ILE A 135 -0.13 10.93 1.92
C ILE A 135 -0.92 9.63 1.99
N MET A 136 -0.19 8.55 2.12
CA MET A 136 -0.70 7.21 2.29
C MET A 136 -0.61 6.83 3.77
N PHE A 137 -1.73 6.51 4.42
CA PHE A 137 -1.78 6.05 5.80
C PHE A 137 -1.49 4.55 5.89
N HIS A 138 -2.18 3.76 5.06
CA HIS A 138 -2.11 2.31 5.07
C HIS A 138 -1.94 1.75 3.67
N ASN A 139 -1.12 0.70 3.54
CA ASN A 139 -1.15 -0.21 2.39
C ASN A 139 -1.54 -1.59 2.86
N PHE A 140 -2.56 -2.14 2.23
CA PHE A 140 -3.12 -3.45 2.51
C PHE A 140 -2.57 -4.49 1.54
N PHE A 141 -2.04 -5.54 2.13
CA PHE A 141 -1.61 -6.76 1.47
C PHE A 141 -2.48 -7.91 1.97
N ILE A 142 -3.61 -8.13 1.30
CA ILE A 142 -4.58 -9.16 1.70
C ILE A 142 -4.06 -10.52 1.22
N VAL A 143 -3.55 -11.33 2.16
CA VAL A 143 -2.90 -12.61 1.85
C VAL A 143 -3.85 -13.79 1.93
N SER A 144 -5.00 -13.64 2.62
CA SER A 144 -6.05 -14.65 2.72
C SER A 144 -7.36 -14.01 3.21
N PRO A 145 -8.50 -14.73 3.18
CA PRO A 145 -9.74 -14.23 3.77
C PRO A 145 -9.63 -13.95 5.28
N ARG A 146 -8.62 -14.50 5.96
CA ARG A 146 -8.42 -14.32 7.41
C ARG A 146 -7.35 -13.29 7.76
N PHE A 147 -6.39 -13.02 6.88
CA PHE A 147 -5.20 -12.25 7.23
C PHE A 147 -4.88 -11.18 6.18
N ALA A 148 -4.52 -10.00 6.68
CA ALA A 148 -3.93 -8.92 5.91
C ALA A 148 -2.62 -8.47 6.58
N ILE A 149 -1.61 -8.20 5.76
CA ILE A 149 -0.40 -7.49 6.18
C ILE A 149 -0.61 -6.02 5.84
N VAL A 150 -0.39 -5.12 6.80
CA VAL A 150 -0.65 -3.70 6.62
C VAL A 150 0.63 -2.92 6.82
N LEU A 151 1.03 -2.13 5.83
CA LEU A 151 2.11 -1.16 5.99
C LEU A 151 1.52 0.17 6.45
N VAL A 152 1.82 0.59 7.67
CA VAL A 152 1.33 1.83 8.28
C VAL A 152 2.40 2.91 8.16
N ASN A 153 2.07 4.07 7.61
CA ASN A 153 3.01 5.18 7.45
C ASN A 153 3.30 5.88 8.80
N ARG A 154 4.59 5.96 9.15
CA ARG A 154 5.09 6.57 10.40
C ARG A 154 4.93 8.07 10.42
N LEU A 155 4.98 8.74 9.26
CA LEU A 155 4.79 10.19 9.18
C LEU A 155 3.37 10.58 9.58
N TYR A 156 2.39 9.76 9.22
CA TYR A 156 1.01 9.92 9.68
C TYR A 156 0.91 9.83 11.20
N LEU A 157 1.56 8.82 11.81
CA LEU A 157 1.57 8.66 13.27
C LEU A 157 2.21 9.88 13.97
N ALA A 158 3.26 10.46 13.38
CA ALA A 158 3.94 11.64 13.93
C ALA A 158 3.16 12.96 13.73
N GLU A 159 2.50 13.15 12.58
CA GLU A 159 1.63 14.31 12.33
C GLU A 159 0.41 14.32 13.26
N ARG A 160 -0.13 13.14 13.60
CA ARG A 160 -1.23 12.99 14.56
C ARG A 160 -0.89 13.57 15.93
N ASP A 161 0.36 13.44 16.38
CA ASP A 161 0.81 13.96 17.67
C ASP A 161 0.81 15.52 17.71
N LYS A 162 0.60 16.20 16.58
CA LYS A 162 0.55 17.67 16.48
C LYS A 162 -0.81 18.31 16.84
N LYS A 163 -1.64 17.64 17.64
CA LYS A 163 -2.95 18.11 18.21
C LYS A 163 -4.07 18.48 17.21
N LYS A 164 -3.77 18.68 15.91
CA LYS A 164 -4.76 18.86 14.84
C LYS A 164 -4.29 18.12 13.58
N PRO A 165 -4.60 16.83 13.45
CA PRO A 165 -4.25 16.11 12.23
C PRO A 165 -4.98 16.76 11.05
N ARG A 166 -4.24 17.13 10.00
CA ARG A 166 -4.82 17.65 8.75
C ARG A 166 -5.67 16.59 8.03
N TRP A 167 -5.43 15.32 8.32
CA TRP A 167 -6.09 14.19 7.71
C TRP A 167 -6.39 13.10 8.75
N THR A 168 -7.51 12.40 8.60
CA THR A 168 -7.96 11.38 9.55
C THR A 168 -8.00 10.01 8.89
N SER A 169 -7.37 9.01 9.50
CA SER A 169 -7.56 7.63 9.06
C SER A 169 -8.93 7.07 9.46
N LEU A 170 -9.40 6.09 8.71
CA LEU A 170 -10.56 5.24 8.99
C LEU A 170 -10.30 4.24 10.14
N PHE A 171 -9.03 4.00 10.48
CA PHE A 171 -8.62 3.00 11.47
C PHE A 171 -8.03 3.65 12.71
N GLY A 172 -8.40 3.11 13.87
CA GLY A 172 -7.92 3.58 15.17
C GLY A 172 -6.47 3.16 15.45
N ASP A 173 -5.85 3.92 16.35
CA ASP A 173 -4.44 3.76 16.73
C ASP A 173 -4.13 2.43 17.42
N GLU A 174 -5.15 1.82 18.03
CA GLU A 174 -5.06 0.50 18.67
C GLU A 174 -4.68 -0.62 17.69
N LEU A 175 -4.81 -0.37 16.38
CA LEU A 175 -4.44 -1.31 15.32
C LEU A 175 -2.99 -1.18 14.85
N HIS A 176 -2.22 -0.22 15.38
CA HIS A 176 -0.85 0.10 14.96
C HIS A 176 0.20 -0.37 15.96
N VAL A 177 0.34 -1.69 16.09
CA VAL A 177 1.30 -2.29 17.04
C VAL A 177 2.67 -2.45 16.39
N PHE A 178 3.69 -1.87 17.02
CA PHE A 178 5.10 -2.08 16.64
C PHE A 178 5.54 -3.51 16.98
N PRO A 179 6.43 -4.13 16.18
CA PRO A 179 6.97 -5.44 16.50
C PRO A 179 7.82 -5.38 17.78
N GLU A 180 7.67 -6.38 18.63
CA GLU A 180 8.64 -6.64 19.70
C GLU A 180 9.94 -7.10 19.03
N THR A 181 11.05 -6.42 19.31
CA THR A 181 12.31 -6.67 18.61
C THR A 181 13.38 -7.12 19.60
N GLU A 182 13.95 -8.29 19.34
CA GLU A 182 15.13 -8.79 20.04
C GLU A 182 16.38 -8.39 19.26
N TYR A 183 16.99 -7.30 19.69
CA TYR A 183 18.20 -6.76 19.07
C TYR A 183 19.44 -7.49 19.54
N LYS A 184 20.28 -7.93 18.60
CA LYS A 184 21.60 -8.51 18.94
C LYS A 184 22.58 -7.47 19.46
N LYS A 185 22.53 -6.25 18.95
CA LYS A 185 23.40 -5.13 19.36
C LYS A 185 22.77 -4.21 20.42
N GLY A 186 21.67 -4.65 21.04
CA GLY A 186 20.82 -3.80 21.88
C GLY A 186 19.92 -2.86 21.06
N PRO A 187 18.89 -2.23 21.68
CA PRO A 187 18.00 -1.34 20.95
C PRO A 187 18.74 -0.09 20.43
N PRO A 188 18.34 0.45 19.27
CA PRO A 188 18.91 1.69 18.76
C PRO A 188 18.56 2.86 19.71
N PRO A 189 19.49 3.81 19.94
CA PRO A 189 19.20 4.98 20.76
C PRO A 189 18.10 5.86 20.14
N ARG A 190 17.33 6.55 20.99
CA ARG A 190 16.12 7.30 20.57
C ARG A 190 16.41 8.46 19.62
N ASP A 191 17.62 9.03 19.67
CA ASP A 191 18.01 10.24 18.94
C ASP A 191 18.91 9.96 17.72
N PHE A 192 18.91 8.73 17.19
CA PHE A 192 19.75 8.33 16.06
C PHE A 192 19.31 8.95 14.73
N ASP A 193 20.28 9.33 13.90
CA ASP A 193 20.06 9.59 12.48
C ASP A 193 19.54 8.29 11.81
N LEU A 194 18.61 8.43 10.86
CA LEU A 194 18.05 7.33 10.07
C LEU A 194 19.14 6.53 9.33
N ALA A 195 20.27 7.17 9.02
CA ALA A 195 21.44 6.53 8.42
C ALA A 195 22.14 5.56 9.39
N ASP A 196 22.30 5.93 10.65
CA ASP A 196 22.95 5.10 11.67
C ASP A 196 22.03 3.99 12.19
N LEU A 197 20.71 4.23 12.16
CA LEU A 197 19.71 3.22 12.49
C LEU A 197 19.81 2.01 11.54
N ALA A 198 20.17 2.23 10.27
CA ALA A 198 20.31 1.17 9.27
C ALA A 198 21.44 0.19 9.58
N THR A 199 22.57 0.69 10.08
CA THR A 199 23.77 -0.11 10.39
C THR A 199 23.70 -0.75 11.78
N HIS A 200 22.82 -0.23 12.63
CA HIS A 200 22.55 -0.79 13.96
C HIS A 200 21.80 -2.12 13.91
N PHE A 201 20.92 -2.30 12.92
CA PHE A 201 20.22 -3.58 12.75
C PHE A 201 21.19 -4.70 12.33
N SER A 202 21.02 -5.87 12.92
CA SER A 202 21.69 -7.10 12.54
C SER A 202 20.76 -7.95 11.66
N PRO A 203 21.28 -8.70 10.66
CA PRO A 203 20.49 -9.75 10.01
C PRO A 203 19.98 -10.81 11.00
N ASP A 204 20.59 -10.92 12.18
CA ASP A 204 20.22 -11.83 13.25
C ASP A 204 19.21 -11.25 14.26
N ASP A 205 18.74 -10.02 14.05
CA ASP A 205 17.68 -9.43 14.87
C ASP A 205 16.36 -10.17 14.64
N VAL A 206 15.61 -10.43 15.73
CA VAL A 206 14.34 -11.15 15.66
C VAL A 206 13.18 -10.18 15.91
N PHE A 207 12.34 -10.00 14.88
CA PHE A 207 11.14 -9.17 14.94
C PHE A 207 9.91 -10.06 15.17
N LYS A 208 9.27 -9.93 16.33
CA LYS A 208 8.03 -10.64 16.69
C LYS A 208 6.82 -9.75 16.43
N TYR A 209 6.03 -10.14 15.43
CA TYR A 209 4.82 -9.43 15.05
C TYR A 209 3.61 -10.00 15.78
N LYS A 210 2.87 -9.13 16.48
CA LYS A 210 1.60 -9.49 17.09
C LYS A 210 0.51 -9.57 16.02
N ARG A 211 -0.31 -10.62 16.09
CA ARG A 211 -1.56 -10.70 15.32
C ARG A 211 -2.64 -9.91 16.04
N ILE A 212 -3.19 -8.91 15.37
CA ILE A 212 -4.27 -8.07 15.89
C ILE A 212 -5.57 -8.60 15.29
N VAL A 213 -6.49 -9.06 16.14
CA VAL A 213 -7.85 -9.39 15.67
C VAL A 213 -8.60 -8.08 15.51
N ILE A 214 -8.97 -7.75 14.28
CA ILE A 214 -9.70 -6.51 13.97
C ILE A 214 -11.21 -6.79 13.94
N SER A 215 -12.01 -5.80 14.30
CA SER A 215 -13.47 -5.93 14.36
C SER A 215 -14.07 -6.24 12.99
N LYS A 216 -15.29 -6.81 12.96
CA LYS A 216 -16.05 -6.95 11.70
C LYS A 216 -16.19 -5.63 10.94
N GLU A 217 -16.35 -4.52 11.67
CA GLU A 217 -16.47 -3.19 11.06
C GLU A 217 -15.19 -2.78 10.35
N ASP A 218 -14.02 -3.00 10.97
CA ASP A 218 -12.73 -2.70 10.33
C ASP A 218 -12.44 -3.61 9.15
N VAL A 219 -12.86 -4.88 9.19
CA VAL A 219 -12.84 -5.75 8.01
C VAL A 219 -13.69 -5.14 6.88
N TYR A 220 -14.88 -4.61 7.19
CA TYR A 220 -15.72 -3.96 6.19
C TYR A 220 -15.12 -2.66 5.63
N LYS A 221 -14.39 -1.89 6.45
CA LYS A 221 -13.62 -0.72 5.97
C LYS A 221 -12.53 -1.14 4.97
N VAL A 222 -11.75 -2.18 5.29
CA VAL A 222 -10.73 -2.71 4.36
C VAL A 222 -11.39 -3.18 3.07
N ASN A 223 -12.47 -3.95 3.17
CA ASN A 223 -13.21 -4.43 2.01
C ASN A 223 -13.80 -3.28 1.18
N ALA A 224 -14.24 -2.19 1.81
CA ALA A 224 -14.73 -0.99 1.13
C ALA A 224 -13.63 -0.33 0.27
N ILE A 225 -12.41 -0.21 0.81
CA ILE A 225 -11.23 0.27 0.06
C ILE A 225 -10.93 -0.65 -1.13
N SER A 226 -10.97 -1.96 -0.94
CA SER A 226 -10.79 -2.94 -2.01
C SER A 226 -11.84 -2.83 -3.12
N LEU A 227 -13.10 -2.58 -2.75
CA LEU A 227 -14.21 -2.42 -3.68
C LEU A 227 -14.20 -1.09 -4.43
N ASP A 228 -13.56 -0.05 -3.88
CA ASP A 228 -13.53 1.25 -4.52
C ASP A 228 -12.68 1.29 -5.80
N SER A 229 -11.75 0.36 -5.96
CA SER A 229 -10.75 0.41 -7.03
C SER A 229 -11.14 -0.36 -8.31
N ARG A 230 -12.44 -0.35 -8.66
CA ARG A 230 -13.09 -1.05 -9.79
C ARG A 230 -12.50 -2.41 -10.17
N ARG A 231 -12.51 -3.35 -9.24
CA ARG A 231 -11.87 -4.66 -9.46
C ARG A 231 -12.64 -5.55 -10.42
N GLN A 232 -11.91 -6.19 -11.33
CA GLN A 232 -12.44 -7.14 -12.31
C GLN A 232 -12.73 -8.50 -11.67
N PHE A 233 -11.89 -8.94 -10.73
CA PHE A 233 -12.01 -10.25 -10.08
C PHE A 233 -12.19 -10.07 -8.58
N LEU A 234 -13.25 -10.64 -8.05
CA LEU A 234 -13.53 -10.67 -6.61
C LEU A 234 -13.69 -12.13 -6.19
N THR A 235 -12.92 -12.52 -5.19
CA THR A 235 -12.93 -13.85 -4.58
C THR A 235 -13.21 -13.70 -3.09
N TYR A 236 -14.21 -14.43 -2.61
CA TYR A 236 -14.64 -14.40 -1.22
C TYR A 236 -15.12 -15.81 -0.84
N LYS A 237 -15.12 -16.13 0.45
CA LYS A 237 -15.44 -17.46 0.97
C LYS A 237 -16.91 -17.60 1.36
N SER A 238 -17.56 -16.53 1.84
CA SER A 238 -18.93 -16.54 2.33
C SER A 238 -19.80 -15.51 1.63
N ASN A 239 -20.91 -15.98 1.04
CA ASN A 239 -21.96 -15.11 0.49
C ASN A 239 -22.51 -14.12 1.52
N VAL A 240 -22.65 -14.55 2.78
CA VAL A 240 -23.13 -13.69 3.88
C VAL A 240 -22.14 -12.56 4.14
N SER A 241 -20.85 -12.89 4.29
CA SER A 241 -19.80 -11.90 4.55
C SER A 241 -19.63 -10.91 3.40
N MET A 242 -19.68 -11.42 2.17
CA MET A 242 -19.59 -10.58 0.97
C MET A 242 -20.80 -9.64 0.86
N TYR A 243 -22.01 -10.15 1.08
CA TYR A 243 -23.22 -9.33 1.06
C TYR A 243 -23.17 -8.21 2.12
N LYS A 244 -22.72 -8.52 3.34
CA LYS A 244 -22.52 -7.53 4.41
C LYS A 244 -21.47 -6.48 4.03
N SER A 245 -20.37 -6.89 3.40
CA SER A 245 -19.33 -5.97 2.91
C SER A 245 -19.88 -5.02 1.83
N LEU A 246 -20.67 -5.53 0.88
CA LEU A 246 -21.32 -4.69 -0.13
C LEU A 246 -22.33 -3.71 0.48
N ARG A 247 -23.11 -4.15 1.47
CA ARG A 247 -24.06 -3.29 2.19
C ARG A 247 -23.35 -2.17 2.95
N TYR A 248 -22.22 -2.49 3.58
CA TYR A 248 -21.37 -1.49 4.22
C TYR A 248 -20.81 -0.50 3.20
N TYR A 249 -20.23 -1.00 2.10
CA TYR A 249 -19.70 -0.15 1.03
C TYR A 249 -20.78 0.77 0.44
N ASP A 250 -21.96 0.25 0.11
CA ASP A 250 -23.10 1.04 -0.40
C ASP A 250 -23.49 2.18 0.57
N LYS A 251 -23.36 1.97 1.89
CA LYS A 251 -23.66 2.98 2.91
C LYS A 251 -22.63 4.11 2.93
N VAL A 252 -21.34 3.80 2.77
CA VAL A 252 -20.26 4.79 2.98
C VAL A 252 -19.70 5.38 1.69
N LYS A 253 -19.93 4.75 0.54
CA LYS A 253 -19.13 5.02 -0.66
C LYS A 253 -19.21 6.43 -1.21
N LYS A 254 -20.39 7.08 -1.10
CA LYS A 254 -20.59 8.45 -1.57
C LYS A 254 -19.91 9.49 -0.68
N GLU A 255 -19.69 9.17 0.59
CA GLU A 255 -19.07 10.06 1.56
C GLU A 255 -17.55 9.88 1.60
N LYS A 256 -17.10 8.62 1.46
CA LYS A 256 -15.70 8.25 1.72
C LYS A 256 -14.84 8.09 0.47
N PHE A 257 -15.42 7.96 -0.72
CA PHE A 257 -14.66 7.67 -1.93
C PHE A 257 -15.05 8.58 -3.10
N HIS A 258 -14.08 8.87 -3.97
CA HIS A 258 -14.28 9.80 -5.10
C HIS A 258 -14.79 9.10 -6.37
N GLU A 259 -14.30 7.89 -6.67
CA GLU A 259 -14.58 7.18 -7.93
C GLU A 259 -15.67 6.11 -7.82
N TRP A 260 -16.24 5.93 -6.63
CA TRP A 260 -17.14 4.85 -6.19
C TRP A 260 -17.93 4.08 -7.27
N HIS A 261 -18.08 2.79 -7.03
CA HIS A 261 -18.72 1.88 -7.99
C HIS A 261 -19.98 1.19 -7.46
N ASP A 262 -20.76 0.66 -8.39
CA ASP A 262 -21.95 -0.13 -8.10
C ASP A 262 -21.72 -1.59 -8.47
N TYR A 263 -22.22 -2.50 -7.62
CA TYR A 263 -22.13 -3.95 -7.81
C TYR A 263 -23.52 -4.61 -7.92
N PRO A 264 -24.43 -4.14 -8.82
CA PRO A 264 -25.83 -4.55 -8.80
C PRO A 264 -26.02 -6.01 -9.22
N ILE A 265 -25.19 -6.52 -10.12
CA ILE A 265 -25.22 -7.93 -10.56
C ILE A 265 -24.81 -8.84 -9.40
N LEU A 266 -23.66 -8.57 -8.78
CA LEU A 266 -23.17 -9.35 -7.66
C LEU A 266 -24.11 -9.30 -6.46
N ARG A 267 -24.65 -8.12 -6.13
CA ARG A 267 -25.63 -7.96 -5.05
C ARG A 267 -26.90 -8.77 -5.27
N ARG A 268 -27.45 -8.76 -6.49
CA ARG A 268 -28.64 -9.58 -6.84
C ARG A 268 -28.34 -11.07 -6.74
N LYS A 269 -27.17 -11.51 -7.23
CA LYS A 269 -26.71 -12.89 -7.13
C LYS A 269 -26.64 -13.35 -5.68
N LEU A 270 -25.94 -12.60 -4.83
CA LEU A 270 -25.79 -12.89 -3.41
C LEU A 270 -27.14 -12.92 -2.69
N PHE A 271 -28.03 -11.97 -2.95
CA PHE A 271 -29.36 -11.94 -2.34
C PHE A 271 -30.19 -13.18 -2.71
N SER A 272 -30.16 -13.59 -3.97
CA SER A 272 -30.85 -14.81 -4.44
C SER A 272 -30.30 -16.06 -3.76
N GLU A 273 -28.98 -16.19 -3.65
CA GLU A 273 -28.32 -17.34 -3.03
C GLU A 273 -28.61 -17.43 -1.52
N LEU A 274 -28.66 -16.29 -0.82
CA LEU A 274 -28.99 -16.23 0.61
C LEU A 274 -30.45 -16.59 0.92
N ASN A 275 -31.38 -16.27 0.00
CA ASN A 275 -32.78 -16.61 0.17
C ASN A 275 -33.07 -18.08 -0.17
N ARG A 276 -32.25 -18.73 -1.00
CA ARG A 276 -32.39 -20.18 -1.29
C ARG A 276 -32.05 -21.08 -0.10
N THR A 277 -31.21 -20.59 0.82
CA THR A 277 -30.80 -21.36 2.01
C THR A 277 -31.81 -21.30 3.16
N HIS A 278 -32.92 -20.59 2.99
CA HIS A 278 -34.09 -20.62 3.87
C HIS A 278 -35.29 -21.04 3.03
N PRO A 279 -35.68 -22.34 3.01
CA PRO A 279 -36.97 -22.70 2.49
C PRO A 279 -38.00 -21.93 3.31
N VAL A 280 -38.84 -21.15 2.64
CA VAL A 280 -40.08 -20.69 3.24
C VAL A 280 -40.90 -21.97 3.38
N ASP A 281 -40.95 -22.51 4.59
CA ASP A 281 -41.95 -23.52 4.93
C ASP A 281 -43.31 -22.86 4.66
N GLN A 282 -43.94 -23.29 3.56
CA GLN A 282 -45.31 -22.90 3.20
C GLN A 282 -46.30 -23.66 4.07
#